data_AF-A0AAW1TVB0-F1
#
_entry.id   AF-A0AAW1TVB0-F1
#
_cell.length_a   1.000
_cell.length_b   1.000
_cell.length_c   1.000
_cell.angle_alpha   90.00
_cell.angle_beta   90.00
_cell.angle_gamma   90.00
#
_symmetry.space_group_name_H-M   'P 1'
#
loop_
_entity.id
_entity.type
_entity.pdbx_description
1 polymer ?
#
loop_
_entity_poly.entity_id
_entity_poly.type
_entity_poly.pdbx_seq_one_letter_code
_entity_poly.pdbx_strand_id
1 'polypeptide(L)'
;MANCFHCEIEIKKREKWMLKCFICGLISHLKCANVSEAEHNVITSNPSINYTCKTCSKAKFFIELKEVKTALDDVKKTIEQQQIKFGEQIILLQESINKSNKTNDTLLINSNSNLKGYSKAVKRQNEKIIVKPTKGQDSKKTREEITEKIKPEDLAIGVENIKYVKNGGILINCTENNSKEKMKNKMEEFGDKYQIEEPKVRKPNIMLVNVEKEYIERENDEIEKCLGEQNCSLQGENKNEIKILRKYVKKKY
;
A
#
# COMPACT_ATOMS: atom_id res chain seq x y z
N MET A 1 -77.73 -19.44 22.09
CA MET A 1 -77.32 -18.74 23.32
C MET A 1 -75.80 -18.79 23.37
N ALA A 2 -75.12 -17.76 23.85
CA ALA A 2 -73.66 -17.71 23.86
C ALA A 2 -73.17 -17.90 25.30
N ASN A 3 -72.18 -18.76 25.52
CA ASN A 3 -71.59 -18.99 26.83
C ASN A 3 -70.29 -18.17 26.97
N CYS A 4 -70.00 -17.73 28.18
CA CYS A 4 -68.75 -17.05 28.50
C CYS A 4 -67.57 -18.01 28.35
N PHE A 5 -66.56 -17.59 27.60
CA PHE A 5 -65.35 -18.40 27.36
C PHE A 5 -64.58 -18.77 28.64
N HIS A 6 -64.66 -17.95 29.69
CA HIS A 6 -63.86 -18.15 30.90
C HIS A 6 -64.55 -18.92 32.02
N CYS A 7 -65.88 -18.85 32.11
CA CYS A 7 -66.64 -19.49 33.19
C CYS A 7 -67.75 -20.42 32.70
N GLU A 8 -67.91 -20.56 31.38
CA GLU A 8 -68.88 -21.45 30.71
C GLU A 8 -70.36 -21.17 31.01
N ILE A 9 -70.64 -20.15 31.83
CA ILE A 9 -71.98 -19.68 32.16
C ILE A 9 -72.59 -18.95 30.95
N GLU A 10 -73.89 -19.15 30.72
CA GLU A 10 -74.66 -18.51 29.67
C GLU A 10 -74.68 -16.98 29.83
N ILE A 11 -74.34 -16.26 28.74
CA ILE A 11 -74.46 -14.81 28.64
C ILE A 11 -75.88 -14.49 28.17
N LYS A 12 -76.63 -13.78 29.02
CA LYS A 12 -78.02 -13.42 28.69
C LYS A 12 -78.01 -12.35 27.60
N LYS A 13 -78.89 -12.48 26.59
CA LYS A 13 -78.99 -11.56 25.42
C LYS A 13 -79.13 -10.06 25.75
N ARG A 14 -79.43 -9.68 27.00
CA ARG A 14 -79.58 -8.29 27.46
C ARG A 14 -78.49 -7.86 28.46
N GLU A 15 -77.48 -8.69 28.71
CA GLU A 15 -76.36 -8.29 29.56
C GLU A 15 -75.52 -7.24 28.84
N LYS A 16 -75.57 -6.01 29.35
CA LYS A 16 -74.80 -4.85 28.86
C LYS A 16 -73.27 -4.99 29.05
N TRP A 17 -72.83 -6.07 29.70
CA TRP A 17 -71.47 -6.23 30.25
C TRP A 17 -70.75 -7.43 29.63
N MET A 18 -70.72 -7.49 28.30
CA MET A 18 -70.05 -8.54 27.54
C MET A 18 -69.03 -7.97 26.57
N LEU A 19 -67.89 -8.64 26.43
CA LEU A 19 -66.83 -8.29 25.49
C LEU A 19 -66.65 -9.40 24.49
N LYS A 20 -66.56 -9.05 23.20
CA LYS A 20 -66.23 -9.96 22.11
C LYS A 20 -64.80 -9.73 21.67
N CYS A 21 -63.97 -10.76 21.72
CA CYS A 21 -62.60 -10.68 21.21
C CYS A 21 -62.63 -10.48 19.68
N PHE A 22 -61.92 -9.47 19.19
CA PHE A 22 -61.82 -9.17 17.77
C PHE A 22 -61.14 -10.28 16.96
N ILE A 23 -60.18 -10.99 17.57
CA ILE A 23 -59.38 -12.02 16.89
C ILE A 23 -60.12 -13.37 16.84
N CYS A 24 -60.52 -13.91 18.00
CA CYS A 24 -61.13 -15.25 18.05
C CYS A 24 -62.67 -15.24 18.07
N GLY A 25 -63.31 -14.06 18.17
CA GLY A 25 -64.77 -13.93 18.21
C GLY A 25 -65.44 -14.44 19.48
N LEU A 26 -64.69 -14.99 20.43
CA LEU A 26 -65.20 -15.51 21.70
C LEU A 26 -65.71 -14.36 22.58
N ILE A 27 -66.77 -14.66 23.33
CA ILE A 27 -67.46 -13.70 24.18
C ILE A 27 -67.16 -14.03 25.64
N SER A 28 -66.89 -13.00 26.43
CA SER A 28 -66.62 -13.11 27.87
C SER A 28 -67.43 -12.09 28.64
N HIS A 29 -67.86 -12.45 29.86
CA HIS A 29 -68.32 -11.45 30.82
C HIS A 29 -67.22 -10.43 31.09
N LEU A 30 -67.61 -9.17 31.32
CA LEU A 30 -66.68 -8.09 31.65
C LEU A 30 -65.75 -8.46 32.82
N LYS A 31 -66.32 -9.01 33.90
CA LYS A 31 -65.58 -9.46 35.08
C LYS A 31 -64.60 -10.59 34.77
N CYS A 32 -65.02 -11.56 33.96
CA CYS A 32 -64.18 -12.71 33.59
C CYS A 32 -63.04 -12.32 32.64
N ALA A 33 -63.25 -11.27 31.82
CA ALA A 33 -62.22 -10.69 30.96
C ALA A 33 -61.19 -9.83 31.73
N ASN A 34 -61.45 -9.55 33.02
CA ASN A 34 -60.65 -8.65 33.87
C ASN A 34 -60.48 -7.26 33.25
N VAL A 35 -61.58 -6.70 32.73
CA VAL A 35 -61.67 -5.36 32.16
C VAL A 35 -62.61 -4.55 33.06
N SER A 36 -62.21 -3.32 33.39
CA SER A 36 -63.01 -2.40 34.20
C SER A 36 -64.18 -1.82 33.42
N GLU A 37 -65.15 -1.27 34.13
CA GLU A 37 -66.31 -0.59 33.53
C GLU A 37 -65.88 0.62 32.67
N ALA A 38 -64.88 1.37 33.15
CA ALA A 38 -64.32 2.51 32.43
C ALA A 38 -63.68 2.07 31.10
N GLU A 39 -62.86 1.01 31.12
CA GLU A 39 -62.25 0.45 29.92
C GLU A 39 -63.30 -0.10 28.94
N HIS A 40 -64.36 -0.75 29.44
CA HIS A 40 -65.48 -1.20 28.61
C HIS A 40 -66.18 -0.04 27.91
N ASN A 41 -66.43 1.05 28.62
CA ASN A 41 -67.06 2.24 28.05
C ASN A 41 -66.19 2.86 26.95
N VAL A 42 -64.87 2.89 27.15
CA VAL A 42 -63.93 3.35 26.11
C VAL A 42 -63.96 2.43 24.89
N ILE A 43 -63.91 1.12 25.06
CA ILE A 43 -63.94 0.14 23.96
C ILE A 43 -65.26 0.23 23.19
N THR A 44 -66.39 0.34 23.88
CA THR A 44 -67.73 0.35 23.24
C THR A 44 -68.10 1.70 22.62
N SER A 45 -67.58 2.81 23.15
CA SER A 45 -67.85 4.15 22.62
C SER A 45 -66.95 4.53 21.43
N ASN A 46 -65.89 3.76 21.15
CA ASN A 46 -64.93 4.06 20.09
C ASN A 46 -64.86 2.91 19.07
N PRO A 47 -65.41 3.06 17.86
CA PRO A 47 -65.41 1.99 16.86
C PRO A 47 -64.02 1.59 16.37
N SER A 48 -63.00 2.43 16.60
CA SER A 48 -61.60 2.14 16.26
C SER A 48 -60.88 1.29 17.30
N ILE A 49 -61.46 1.07 18.48
CA ILE A 49 -60.83 0.32 19.58
C ILE A 49 -61.43 -1.08 19.65
N ASN A 50 -60.59 -2.09 19.47
CA ASN A 50 -60.99 -3.48 19.49
C ASN A 50 -60.46 -4.19 20.74
N TYR A 51 -61.33 -4.90 21.44
CA TYR A 51 -60.93 -5.77 22.54
C TYR A 51 -60.27 -7.05 22.01
N THR A 52 -59.14 -7.44 22.60
CA THR A 52 -58.49 -8.73 22.35
C THR A 52 -58.31 -9.49 23.66
N CYS A 53 -58.70 -10.76 23.72
CA CYS A 53 -58.53 -11.56 24.92
C CYS A 53 -57.04 -11.85 25.19
N LYS A 54 -56.70 -12.15 26.46
CA LYS A 54 -55.33 -12.43 26.89
C LYS A 54 -54.66 -13.54 26.08
N THR A 55 -55.42 -14.57 25.70
CA THR A 55 -54.91 -15.69 24.89
C THR A 55 -54.50 -15.23 23.50
N CYS A 56 -55.36 -14.46 22.81
CA CYS A 56 -55.06 -13.95 21.47
C CYS A 56 -53.95 -12.90 21.48
N SER A 57 -53.90 -12.04 22.51
CA SER A 57 -52.82 -11.06 22.68
C SER A 57 -51.46 -11.76 22.87
N LYS A 58 -51.39 -12.80 23.72
CA LYS A 58 -50.18 -13.63 23.87
C LYS A 58 -49.82 -14.35 22.58
N ALA A 59 -50.78 -14.97 21.90
CA ALA A 59 -50.54 -15.68 20.65
C ALA A 59 -49.96 -14.76 19.57
N LYS A 60 -50.49 -13.54 19.44
CA LYS A 60 -49.95 -12.52 18.52
C LYS A 60 -48.49 -12.19 18.83
N PHE A 61 -48.17 -11.94 20.09
CA PHE A 61 -46.80 -11.69 20.54
C PHE A 61 -45.85 -12.87 20.25
N PHE A 62 -46.30 -14.12 20.44
CA PHE A 62 -45.50 -15.30 20.10
C PHE A 62 -45.27 -15.48 18.60
N ILE A 63 -46.26 -15.14 17.77
CA ILE A 63 -46.12 -15.17 16.31
C ILE A 63 -45.07 -14.14 15.87
N GLU A 64 -45.19 -12.90 16.34
CA GLU A 64 -44.24 -11.82 16.03
C GLU A 64 -42.81 -12.19 16.50
N LEU A 65 -42.66 -12.74 17.70
CA LEU A 65 -41.36 -13.23 18.19
C LEU A 65 -40.79 -14.37 17.34
N LYS A 66 -41.65 -15.28 16.85
CA LYS A 66 -41.22 -16.39 15.99
C LYS A 66 -40.74 -15.87 14.64
N GLU A 67 -41.45 -14.93 14.05
CA GLU A 67 -41.06 -14.27 12.79
C GLU A 67 -39.71 -13.55 12.93
N VAL A 68 -39.54 -12.78 14.01
CA VAL A 68 -38.26 -12.10 14.30
C VAL A 68 -37.13 -13.10 14.50
N LYS A 69 -37.37 -14.21 15.20
CA LYS A 69 -36.38 -15.26 15.39
C LYS A 69 -35.98 -15.92 14.07
N THR A 70 -36.94 -16.22 13.20
CA THR A 70 -36.68 -16.79 11.87
C THR A 70 -35.86 -15.82 11.02
N ALA A 71 -36.22 -14.54 11.00
CA ALA A 71 -35.45 -13.52 10.29
C ALA A 71 -34.00 -13.41 10.81
N LEU A 72 -33.82 -13.49 12.13
CA LEU A 72 -32.48 -13.47 12.74
C LEU A 72 -31.63 -14.68 12.33
N ASP A 73 -32.23 -15.87 12.24
CA ASP A 73 -31.54 -17.09 11.83
C ASP A 73 -31.12 -17.02 10.34
N ASP A 74 -31.93 -16.40 9.48
CA ASP A 74 -31.59 -16.21 8.07
C ASP A 74 -30.47 -15.18 7.88
N VAL A 75 -30.45 -14.10 8.68
CA VAL A 75 -29.34 -13.14 8.71
C VAL A 75 -28.03 -13.83 9.12
N LYS A 76 -28.06 -14.69 10.15
CA LYS A 76 -26.88 -15.45 10.58
C LYS A 76 -26.33 -16.35 9.47
N LYS A 77 -27.20 -17.11 8.80
CA LYS A 77 -26.80 -17.94 7.65
C LYS A 77 -26.16 -17.10 6.53
N THR A 78 -26.70 -15.92 6.27
CA THR A 78 -26.16 -15.01 5.25
C THR A 78 -24.76 -14.52 5.62
N ILE A 79 -24.54 -14.17 6.89
CA ILE A 79 -23.22 -13.76 7.40
C ILE A 79 -22.22 -14.91 7.27
N GLU A 80 -22.59 -16.12 7.66
CA GLU A 80 -21.73 -17.31 7.54
C GLU A 80 -21.33 -17.58 6.07
N GLN A 81 -22.29 -17.48 5.14
CA GLN A 81 -22.02 -17.61 3.70
C GLN A 81 -21.09 -16.51 3.17
N GLN A 82 -21.24 -15.28 3.63
CA GLN A 82 -20.34 -14.18 3.25
C GLN A 82 -18.92 -14.39 3.79
N GLN A 83 -18.77 -14.87 5.03
CA GLN A 83 -17.47 -15.20 5.61
C GLN A 83 -16.73 -16.27 4.82
N ILE A 84 -17.44 -17.32 4.36
CA ILE A 84 -16.86 -18.36 3.48
C ILE A 84 -16.36 -17.74 2.18
N LYS A 85 -17.19 -16.93 1.51
CA LYS A 85 -16.80 -16.26 0.25
C LYS A 85 -15.60 -15.34 0.42
N PHE A 86 -15.52 -14.59 1.52
CA PHE A 86 -14.36 -13.75 1.81
C PHE A 86 -13.10 -14.61 2.04
N GLY A 87 -13.21 -15.74 2.74
CA GLY A 87 -12.12 -16.69 2.91
C GLY A 87 -11.59 -17.21 1.57
N GLU A 88 -12.48 -17.62 0.66
CA GLU A 88 -12.11 -18.05 -0.69
C GLU A 88 -11.42 -16.94 -1.49
N GLN A 89 -11.92 -15.70 -1.43
CA GLN A 89 -11.29 -14.56 -2.09
C GLN A 89 -9.90 -14.25 -1.53
N ILE A 90 -9.70 -14.37 -0.22
CA ILE A 90 -8.38 -14.19 0.42
C ILE A 90 -7.40 -15.24 -0.10
N ILE A 91 -7.81 -16.51 -0.19
CA ILE A 91 -6.95 -17.58 -0.72
C ILE A 91 -6.55 -17.27 -2.18
N LEU A 92 -7.51 -16.89 -3.02
CA LEU A 92 -7.25 -16.55 -4.43
C LEU A 92 -6.30 -15.35 -4.57
N LEU A 93 -6.45 -14.34 -3.72
CA LEU A 93 -5.55 -13.19 -3.66
C LEU A 93 -4.14 -13.60 -3.22
N GLN A 94 -4.03 -14.45 -2.18
CA GLN A 94 -2.74 -14.99 -1.73
C GLN A 94 -2.05 -15.80 -2.81
N GLU A 95 -2.78 -16.64 -3.54
CA GLU A 95 -2.24 -17.38 -4.69
C GLU A 95 -1.77 -16.45 -5.81
N SER A 96 -2.52 -15.39 -6.10
CA SER A 96 -2.17 -14.41 -7.12
C SER A 96 -0.93 -13.60 -6.73
N ILE A 97 -0.82 -13.21 -5.45
CA ILE A 97 0.38 -12.59 -4.88
C ILE A 97 1.58 -13.55 -4.97
N ASN A 98 1.41 -14.82 -4.59
CA ASN A 98 2.47 -15.82 -4.65
C ASN A 98 2.92 -16.10 -6.08
N LYS A 99 2.01 -16.13 -7.06
CA LYS A 99 2.34 -16.22 -8.48
C LYS A 99 3.11 -14.98 -8.95
N SER A 100 2.67 -13.78 -8.55
CA SER A 100 3.34 -12.52 -8.87
C SER A 100 4.74 -12.43 -8.25
N ASN A 101 4.89 -12.89 -7.01
CA ASN A 101 6.18 -12.98 -6.33
C ASN A 101 7.07 -14.04 -6.97
N LYS A 102 6.54 -15.20 -7.39
CA LYS A 102 7.29 -16.18 -8.17
C LYS A 102 7.69 -15.64 -9.55
N THR A 103 6.85 -14.85 -10.23
CA THR A 103 7.26 -14.20 -11.49
C THR A 103 8.28 -13.10 -11.23
N ASN A 104 8.20 -12.37 -10.13
CA ASN A 104 9.22 -11.41 -9.74
C ASN A 104 10.52 -12.10 -9.32
N ASP A 105 10.46 -13.24 -8.63
CA ASP A 105 11.62 -14.07 -8.31
C ASP A 105 12.18 -14.73 -9.55
N THR A 106 11.35 -15.20 -10.49
CA THR A 106 11.81 -15.75 -11.78
C THR A 106 12.37 -14.64 -12.67
N LEU A 107 11.83 -13.43 -12.61
CA LEU A 107 12.43 -12.25 -13.23
C LEU A 107 13.70 -11.84 -12.49
N LEU A 108 13.84 -11.96 -11.17
CA LEU A 108 15.07 -11.69 -10.43
C LEU A 108 16.13 -12.79 -10.64
N ILE A 109 15.71 -14.04 -10.85
CA ILE A 109 16.56 -15.21 -11.10
C ILE A 109 16.99 -15.27 -12.58
N ASN A 110 16.10 -14.97 -13.54
CA ASN A 110 16.46 -14.85 -14.97
C ASN A 110 17.02 -13.48 -15.37
N SER A 111 16.82 -12.42 -14.57
CA SER A 111 17.61 -11.18 -14.73
C SER A 111 19.04 -11.39 -14.24
N ASN A 112 19.31 -12.40 -13.41
CA ASN A 112 20.66 -12.70 -12.94
C ASN A 112 21.50 -13.52 -13.94
N SER A 113 20.97 -13.94 -15.09
CA SER A 113 21.80 -14.55 -16.15
C SER A 113 22.21 -13.60 -17.27
N ASN A 114 21.73 -12.35 -17.33
CA ASN A 114 22.32 -11.34 -18.24
C ASN A 114 22.10 -9.85 -17.92
N LEU A 115 21.36 -9.47 -16.86
CA LEU A 115 21.34 -8.07 -16.39
C LEU A 115 22.31 -7.93 -15.23
N LYS A 116 23.51 -7.40 -15.52
CA LYS A 116 24.43 -6.89 -14.50
C LYS A 116 23.64 -5.92 -13.60
N GLY A 117 23.22 -6.38 -12.43
CA GLY A 117 22.42 -5.57 -11.50
C GLY A 117 23.06 -4.20 -11.28
N TYR A 118 22.26 -3.15 -11.28
CA TYR A 118 22.72 -1.77 -11.13
C TYR A 118 23.61 -1.61 -9.87
N SER A 119 23.34 -2.39 -8.82
CA SER A 119 24.17 -2.52 -7.62
C SER A 119 25.57 -3.13 -7.88
N LYS A 120 25.72 -4.11 -8.79
CA LYS A 120 27.04 -4.59 -9.28
C LYS A 120 27.71 -3.61 -10.24
N ALA A 121 26.94 -2.82 -11.00
CA ALA A 121 27.50 -1.77 -11.86
C ALA A 121 28.08 -0.59 -11.05
N VAL A 122 27.45 -0.26 -9.93
CA VAL A 122 27.88 0.80 -9.00
C VAL A 122 29.04 0.35 -8.10
N LYS A 123 29.13 -0.95 -7.74
CA LYS A 123 30.23 -1.50 -6.92
C LYS A 123 31.59 -1.58 -7.63
N ARG A 124 31.65 -1.38 -8.95
CA ARG A 124 32.93 -1.22 -9.65
C ARG A 124 33.36 0.24 -9.56
N GLN A 125 33.85 0.63 -8.38
CA GLN A 125 34.65 1.85 -8.24
C GLN A 125 36.02 1.59 -8.89
N ASN A 126 36.04 1.49 -10.22
CA ASN A 126 37.31 1.49 -10.93
C ASN A 126 37.80 2.92 -10.86
N GLU A 127 38.98 3.11 -10.30
CA GLU A 127 39.60 4.42 -10.24
C GLU A 127 39.97 4.85 -11.66
N LYS A 128 39.74 6.12 -11.96
CA LYS A 128 39.87 6.64 -13.32
C LYS A 128 40.75 7.86 -13.33
N ILE A 129 41.63 7.91 -14.32
CA ILE A 129 42.49 9.05 -14.58
C ILE A 129 42.34 9.45 -16.05
N ILE A 130 42.17 10.73 -16.30
CA ILE A 130 42.23 11.32 -17.65
C ILE A 130 43.63 11.90 -17.83
N VAL A 131 44.30 11.51 -18.91
CA VAL A 131 45.60 12.04 -19.31
C VAL A 131 45.42 12.76 -20.64
N LYS A 132 45.74 14.05 -20.68
CA LYS A 132 45.66 14.88 -21.90
C LYS A 132 47.05 15.38 -22.28
N PRO A 133 47.43 15.31 -23.57
CA PRO A 133 48.66 15.94 -24.01
C PRO A 133 48.51 17.47 -23.98
N THR A 134 49.51 18.18 -23.48
CA THR A 134 49.52 19.66 -23.41
C THR A 134 49.70 20.27 -24.81
N LYS A 135 50.31 19.53 -25.73
CA LYS A 135 50.43 19.87 -27.15
C LYS A 135 49.41 19.06 -27.95
N GLY A 136 48.77 19.65 -28.95
CA GLY A 136 47.80 18.96 -29.79
C GLY A 136 48.38 17.68 -30.40
N GLN A 137 47.84 16.53 -29.99
CA GLN A 137 48.31 15.21 -30.37
C GLN A 137 47.11 14.27 -30.53
N ASP A 138 47.25 13.23 -31.36
CA ASP A 138 46.21 12.21 -31.50
C ASP A 138 46.19 11.25 -30.32
N SER A 139 44.99 10.87 -29.88
CA SER A 139 44.81 9.94 -28.74
C SER A 139 45.47 8.58 -28.96
N LYS A 140 45.68 8.17 -30.22
CA LYS A 140 46.41 6.94 -30.56
C LYS A 140 47.90 7.05 -30.23
N LYS A 141 48.55 8.15 -30.63
CA LYS A 141 49.95 8.42 -30.31
C LYS A 141 50.15 8.59 -28.80
N THR A 142 49.23 9.28 -28.13
CA THR A 142 49.28 9.45 -26.67
C THR A 142 49.16 8.10 -25.94
N ARG A 143 48.32 7.19 -26.44
CA ARG A 143 48.24 5.82 -25.91
C ARG A 143 49.53 5.05 -26.12
N GLU A 144 50.10 5.08 -27.32
CA GLU A 144 51.35 4.37 -27.65
C GLU A 144 52.49 4.85 -26.75
N GLU A 145 52.70 6.17 -26.65
CA GLU A 145 53.74 6.75 -25.79
C GLU A 145 53.56 6.39 -24.31
N ILE A 146 52.32 6.44 -23.82
CA ILE A 146 52.03 6.12 -22.42
C ILE A 146 52.23 4.62 -22.16
N THR A 147 51.83 3.75 -23.09
CA THR A 147 51.96 2.29 -22.93
C THR A 147 53.42 1.83 -23.07
N GLU A 148 54.21 2.47 -23.93
CA GLU A 148 55.64 2.18 -24.08
C GLU A 148 56.45 2.63 -22.86
N LYS A 149 56.12 3.79 -22.28
CA LYS A 149 56.86 4.37 -21.15
C LYS A 149 56.37 3.89 -19.79
N ILE A 150 55.10 3.54 -19.68
CA ILE A 150 54.50 2.95 -18.48
C ILE A 150 54.17 1.50 -18.80
N LYS A 151 55.17 0.63 -18.61
CA LYS A 151 54.95 -0.81 -18.58
C LYS A 151 54.17 -1.14 -17.31
N PRO A 152 52.88 -1.51 -17.41
CA PRO A 152 52.04 -1.72 -16.21
C PRO A 152 52.52 -2.91 -15.37
N GLU A 153 53.14 -3.89 -16.03
CA GLU A 153 53.71 -5.12 -15.46
C GLU A 153 54.87 -4.81 -14.49
N ASP A 154 55.75 -3.86 -14.84
CA ASP A 154 56.93 -3.51 -14.05
C ASP A 154 56.58 -2.74 -12.75
N LEU A 155 55.36 -2.22 -12.64
CA LEU A 155 54.93 -1.32 -11.56
C LEU A 155 53.81 -1.90 -10.68
N ALA A 156 53.36 -3.13 -10.99
CA ALA A 156 52.15 -3.71 -10.41
C ALA A 156 50.96 -2.72 -10.48
N ILE A 157 50.81 -2.02 -11.60
CA ILE A 157 49.67 -1.13 -11.86
C ILE A 157 48.65 -1.93 -12.66
N GLY A 158 47.55 -2.28 -12.01
CA GLY A 158 46.46 -2.98 -12.67
C GLY A 158 45.66 -2.02 -13.55
N VAL A 159 45.82 -2.13 -14.88
CA VAL A 159 45.04 -1.38 -15.87
C VAL A 159 43.97 -2.28 -16.46
N GLU A 160 42.70 -1.91 -16.30
CA GLU A 160 41.57 -2.66 -16.84
C GLU A 160 41.34 -2.33 -18.31
N ASN A 161 41.34 -1.04 -18.66
CA ASN A 161 41.04 -0.57 -20.01
C ASN A 161 41.49 0.90 -20.20
N ILE A 162 41.79 1.26 -21.45
CA ILE A 162 42.11 2.62 -21.90
C ILE A 162 41.09 3.06 -22.96
N LYS A 163 40.45 4.21 -22.76
CA LYS A 163 39.48 4.81 -23.70
C LYS A 163 40.01 6.12 -24.26
N TYR A 164 39.70 6.42 -25.52
CA TYR A 164 40.03 7.72 -26.10
C TYR A 164 39.04 8.80 -25.63
N VAL A 165 39.56 9.99 -25.32
CA VAL A 165 38.76 11.18 -24.97
C VAL A 165 39.15 12.35 -25.87
N LYS A 166 38.36 13.44 -25.80
CA LYS A 166 38.57 14.64 -26.62
C LYS A 166 39.96 15.25 -26.39
N ASN A 167 40.45 16.00 -27.38
CA ASN A 167 41.72 16.72 -27.37
C ASN A 167 42.95 15.81 -27.21
N GLY A 168 42.96 14.66 -27.88
CA GLY A 168 44.11 13.76 -27.83
C GLY A 168 44.26 12.98 -26.53
N GLY A 169 43.36 13.16 -25.57
CA GLY A 169 43.49 12.52 -24.27
C GLY A 169 43.12 11.04 -24.28
N ILE A 170 43.51 10.36 -23.21
CA ILE A 170 43.15 8.99 -22.89
C ILE A 170 42.59 8.91 -21.46
N LEU A 171 41.58 8.07 -21.26
CA LEU A 171 40.99 7.72 -19.97
C LEU A 171 41.49 6.33 -19.60
N ILE A 172 42.14 6.21 -18.45
CA ILE A 172 42.71 4.97 -17.97
C ILE A 172 41.87 4.50 -16.78
N ASN A 173 41.32 3.29 -16.87
CA ASN A 173 40.61 2.63 -15.78
C ASN A 173 41.60 1.72 -15.04
N CYS A 174 41.80 1.98 -13.77
CA CYS A 174 42.63 1.16 -12.88
C CYS A 174 41.76 0.15 -12.12
N THR A 175 42.28 -1.06 -11.91
CA THR A 175 41.58 -2.14 -11.19
C THR A 175 41.74 -2.08 -9.68
N GLU A 176 42.78 -1.40 -9.17
CA GLU A 176 43.11 -1.34 -7.74
C GLU A 176 43.23 0.10 -7.25
N ASN A 177 42.83 0.36 -5.99
CA ASN A 177 42.85 1.70 -5.40
C ASN A 177 44.27 2.31 -5.25
N ASN A 178 45.32 1.49 -5.22
CA ASN A 178 46.70 1.97 -5.14
C ASN A 178 47.30 2.24 -6.54
N SER A 179 46.63 1.76 -7.60
CA SER A 179 47.13 1.93 -8.97
C SER A 179 46.97 3.37 -9.47
N LYS A 180 45.95 4.12 -9.01
CA LYS A 180 45.74 5.52 -9.40
C LYS A 180 46.85 6.43 -8.87
N GLU A 181 47.21 6.32 -7.60
CA GLU A 181 48.25 7.15 -7.00
C GLU A 181 49.63 6.90 -7.62
N LYS A 182 49.99 5.62 -7.80
CA LYS A 182 51.22 5.24 -8.52
C LYS A 182 51.26 5.79 -9.93
N MET A 183 50.13 5.76 -10.63
CA MET A 183 50.03 6.28 -11.99
C MET A 183 50.10 7.80 -12.03
N LYS A 184 49.55 8.52 -11.05
CA LYS A 184 49.74 9.96 -10.91
C LYS A 184 51.21 10.32 -10.68
N ASN A 185 51.86 9.71 -9.69
CA ASN A 185 53.25 9.99 -9.35
C ASN A 185 54.18 9.76 -10.55
N LYS A 186 53.96 8.66 -11.28
CA LYS A 186 54.76 8.38 -12.48
C LYS A 186 54.44 9.36 -13.62
N MET A 187 53.19 9.82 -13.73
CA MET A 187 52.81 10.82 -14.72
C MET A 187 53.39 12.21 -14.43
N GLU A 188 53.59 12.56 -13.15
CA GLU A 188 54.30 13.78 -12.73
C GLU A 188 55.77 13.78 -13.16
N GLU A 189 56.43 12.62 -13.22
CA GLU A 189 57.81 12.49 -13.74
C GLU A 189 57.94 12.85 -15.23
N PHE A 190 56.83 12.86 -16.00
CA PHE A 190 56.85 13.25 -17.42
C PHE A 190 56.71 14.78 -17.64
N GLY A 191 56.64 15.57 -16.55
CA GLY A 191 56.62 17.03 -16.57
C GLY A 191 55.42 17.63 -17.33
N ASP A 192 55.57 18.86 -17.83
CA ASP A 192 54.49 19.66 -18.47
C ASP A 192 53.95 19.10 -19.80
N LYS A 193 54.39 17.91 -20.24
CA LYS A 193 53.95 17.30 -21.50
C LYS A 193 52.53 16.77 -21.44
N TYR A 194 52.08 16.36 -20.25
CA TYR A 194 50.78 15.75 -20.04
C TYR A 194 50.07 16.35 -18.83
N GLN A 195 48.79 16.68 -18.99
CA GLN A 195 47.91 17.12 -17.91
C GLN A 195 47.10 15.94 -17.39
N ILE A 196 47.16 15.72 -16.07
CA ILE A 196 46.41 14.68 -15.38
C ILE A 196 45.15 15.29 -14.77
N GLU A 197 43.99 14.74 -15.07
CA GLU A 197 42.71 15.16 -14.50
C GLU A 197 41.95 13.97 -13.91
N GLU A 198 41.29 14.19 -12.77
CA GLU A 198 40.30 13.24 -12.27
C GLU A 198 38.94 13.49 -12.94
N PRO A 199 38.22 12.43 -13.36
CA PRO A 199 36.87 12.60 -13.89
C PRO A 199 35.95 13.21 -12.84
N LYS A 200 35.44 14.41 -13.13
CA LYS A 200 34.43 15.04 -12.27
C LYS A 200 33.13 14.25 -12.36
N VAL A 201 32.64 13.79 -11.22
CA VAL A 201 31.33 13.16 -11.11
C VAL A 201 30.25 14.23 -11.33
N ARG A 202 29.33 14.00 -12.26
CA ARG A 202 28.18 14.89 -12.46
C ARG A 202 27.17 14.66 -11.34
N LYS A 203 26.70 15.75 -10.72
CA LYS A 203 25.55 15.75 -9.80
C LYS A 203 24.28 15.96 -10.62
N PRO A 204 23.44 14.94 -10.86
CA PRO A 204 22.25 15.08 -11.68
C PRO A 204 21.17 15.89 -10.95
N ASN A 205 20.42 16.70 -11.70
CA ASN A 205 19.22 17.36 -11.20
C ASN A 205 18.02 16.45 -11.49
N ILE A 206 17.31 16.03 -10.45
CA ILE A 206 16.17 15.10 -10.54
C ILE A 206 14.90 15.86 -10.15
N MET A 207 13.84 15.71 -10.95
CA MET A 207 12.52 16.28 -10.64
C MET A 207 11.59 15.17 -10.15
N LEU A 208 11.08 15.33 -8.93
CA LEU A 208 10.03 14.47 -8.38
C LEU A 208 8.66 15.05 -8.74
N VAL A 209 7.79 14.24 -9.34
CA VAL A 209 6.43 14.62 -9.74
C VAL A 209 5.40 13.84 -8.93
N ASN A 210 4.17 14.34 -8.87
CA ASN A 210 3.05 13.72 -8.13
C ASN A 210 3.33 13.51 -6.64
N VAL A 211 4.04 14.46 -6.02
CA VAL A 211 4.25 14.50 -4.58
C VAL A 211 3.02 15.12 -3.91
N GLU A 212 2.51 14.50 -2.85
CA GLU A 212 1.36 15.02 -2.11
C GLU A 212 1.71 16.35 -1.41
N LYS A 213 0.71 17.21 -1.20
CA LYS A 213 0.93 18.55 -0.63
C LYS A 213 1.62 18.50 0.73
N GLU A 214 1.26 17.53 1.56
CA GLU A 214 1.84 17.32 2.89
C GLU A 214 3.36 17.16 2.83
N TYR A 215 3.91 16.52 1.80
CA TYR A 215 5.36 16.37 1.63
C TYR A 215 6.02 17.60 1.01
N ILE A 216 5.28 18.41 0.24
CA ILE A 216 5.80 19.67 -0.31
C ILE A 216 5.97 20.70 0.81
N GLU A 217 5.03 20.72 1.76
CA GLU A 217 4.97 21.67 2.88
C GLU A 217 5.99 21.36 3.99
N ARG A 218 6.53 20.13 4.06
CA ARG A 218 7.59 19.75 5.02
C ARG A 218 8.89 20.53 4.83
N GLU A 219 9.71 20.59 5.88
CA GLU A 219 11.07 21.14 5.78
C GLU A 219 11.95 20.32 4.83
N ASN A 220 12.93 20.98 4.20
CA ASN A 220 13.79 20.31 3.23
C ASN A 220 14.59 19.17 3.86
N ASP A 221 15.10 19.39 5.07
CA ASP A 221 15.94 18.42 5.80
C ASP A 221 15.19 17.11 6.07
N GLU A 222 13.89 17.18 6.36
CA GLU A 222 13.05 15.99 6.56
C GLU A 222 12.89 15.20 5.27
N ILE A 223 12.63 15.88 4.15
CA ILE A 223 12.45 15.25 2.84
C ILE A 223 13.78 14.62 2.38
N GLU A 224 14.89 15.33 2.56
CA GLU A 224 16.23 14.83 2.24
C GLU A 224 16.58 13.58 3.06
N LYS A 225 16.23 13.58 4.35
CA LYS A 225 16.37 12.41 5.23
C LYS A 225 15.52 11.23 4.75
N CYS A 226 14.24 11.44 4.47
CA CYS A 226 13.35 10.39 3.96
C CYS A 226 13.86 9.80 2.63
N LEU A 227 14.33 10.65 1.71
CA LEU A 227 14.91 10.21 0.44
C LEU A 227 16.18 9.37 0.66
N GLY A 228 17.02 9.75 1.62
CA GLY A 228 18.21 8.98 1.99
C GLY A 228 17.88 7.65 2.67
N GLU A 229 16.83 7.60 3.49
CA GLU A 229 16.37 6.36 4.14
C GLU A 229 15.78 5.37 3.14
N GLN A 230 14.96 5.84 2.19
CA GLN A 230 14.35 4.99 1.17
C GLN A 230 15.35 4.44 0.16
N ASN A 231 16.42 5.18 -0.14
CA ASN A 231 17.39 4.81 -1.15
C ASN A 231 18.69 4.35 -0.49
N CYS A 232 18.78 3.05 -0.18
CA CYS A 232 19.96 2.45 0.46
C CYS A 232 21.28 2.70 -0.30
N SER A 233 21.22 2.96 -1.61
CA SER A 233 22.37 3.34 -2.44
C SER A 233 22.92 4.74 -2.17
N LEU A 234 22.20 5.57 -1.42
CA LEU A 234 22.60 6.91 -0.99
C LEU A 234 23.14 6.91 0.46
N GLN A 235 23.20 5.75 1.11
CA GLN A 235 23.71 5.58 2.47
C GLN A 235 25.21 5.21 2.44
N GLY A 236 26.01 5.77 3.36
CA GLY A 236 27.45 5.47 3.53
C GLY A 236 28.41 6.61 3.14
N GLU A 237 29.68 6.27 2.92
CA GLU A 237 30.80 7.20 2.67
C GLU A 237 30.68 7.97 1.33
N ASN A 238 29.91 7.45 0.37
CA ASN A 238 29.56 8.14 -0.88
C ASN A 238 28.30 9.01 -0.72
N LYS A 239 28.22 9.77 0.38
CA LYS A 239 27.07 10.62 0.68
C LYS A 239 27.00 11.74 -0.36
N ASN A 240 26.30 11.48 -1.46
CA ASN A 240 25.87 12.56 -2.34
C ASN A 240 24.91 13.40 -1.50
N GLU A 241 25.35 14.60 -1.10
CA GLU A 241 24.47 15.59 -0.48
C GLU A 241 23.30 15.84 -1.43
N ILE A 242 22.15 15.22 -1.13
CA ILE A 242 20.88 15.54 -1.77
C ILE A 242 20.57 16.96 -1.33
N LYS A 243 20.22 17.82 -2.27
CA LYS A 243 19.78 19.19 -1.97
C LYS A 243 18.51 19.48 -2.72
N ILE A 244 17.48 19.90 -2.01
CA ILE A 244 16.24 20.36 -2.64
C ILE A 244 16.47 21.74 -3.24
N LEU A 245 16.53 21.79 -4.57
CA LEU A 245 16.77 23.05 -5.28
C LEU A 245 15.53 23.93 -5.30
N ARG A 246 14.35 23.35 -5.59
CA ARG A 246 13.09 24.07 -5.77
C ARG A 246 11.89 23.16 -5.48
N LYS A 247 10.82 23.76 -4.97
CA LYS A 247 9.51 23.13 -4.80
C LYS A 247 8.47 23.83 -5.65
N TYR A 248 7.57 23.08 -6.27
CA TYR A 248 6.52 23.61 -7.14
C TYR A 248 5.16 23.04 -6.73
N VAL A 249 4.16 23.92 -6.61
CA VAL A 249 2.77 23.50 -6.41
C VAL A 249 2.02 23.77 -7.71
N LYS A 250 1.43 22.73 -8.30
CA LYS A 250 0.58 22.90 -9.49
C LYS A 250 -0.68 23.67 -9.05
N LYS A 251 -0.86 24.89 -9.55
CA LYS A 251 -2.15 25.60 -9.40
C LYS A 251 -3.22 24.75 -10.08
N LYS A 252 -4.25 24.35 -9.32
CA LYS A 252 -5.47 23.77 -9.91
C LYS A 252 -6.14 24.90 -10.69
N TYR A 253 -6.26 24.71 -12.00
CA TYR A 253 -7.18 25.47 -12.85
C TYR A 253 -8.58 24.89 -12.68
#